data_AF-A0A7J5EHC1-F1
#
_entry.id   AF-A0A7J5EHC1-F1
#
_cell.length_a   1.000
_cell.length_b   1.000
_cell.length_c   1.000
_cell.angle_alpha   90.00
_cell.angle_beta   90.00
_cell.angle_gamma   90.00
#
_symmetry.space_group_name_H-M   'P 1'
#
loop_
_entity.id
_entity.type
_entity.pdbx_description
1 polymer ?
#
loop_
_entity_poly.entity_id
_entity_poly.type
_entity_poly.pdbx_seq_one_letter_code
_entity_poly.pdbx_strand_id
1 'polypeptide(L)'
;LHCSGAHAATEAFASVAGKIGGAGTLHPLRAISDPRATMRAWKGTVFGVEGDGPGRVAANHLAAKLGGTALALDGAAMVRYHAAAAIASNYVVALLDAAVGLLRSAGVDDQAAIDALVPLAQSAVANVGDKGLAQGLTGPIRRGDSGTVARHLASLANDPALHELYRVLGRRALGLAQAAGAAAPEDLAAIQALLADSAGSA
;
A
#
# COMPACT_ATOMS: atom_id res chain seq x y z
N LEU A 1 6.37 16.06 -20.80
CA LEU A 1 6.04 15.41 -19.51
C LEU A 1 5.19 14.18 -19.78
N HIS A 2 5.39 13.08 -19.06
CA HIS A 2 4.48 11.93 -19.05
C HIS A 2 4.02 11.61 -17.61
N CYS A 3 3.01 10.75 -17.47
CA CYS A 3 2.39 10.44 -16.17
C CYS A 3 2.59 8.98 -15.75
N SER A 4 3.59 8.29 -16.30
CA SER A 4 3.88 6.90 -15.91
C SER A 4 4.65 6.89 -14.61
N GLY A 5 4.23 6.10 -13.62
CA GLY A 5 4.96 5.98 -12.36
C GLY A 5 6.19 5.08 -12.44
N ALA A 6 6.29 4.23 -13.48
CA ALA A 6 7.32 3.19 -13.59
C ALA A 6 8.45 3.53 -14.56
N HIS A 7 8.18 4.31 -15.61
CA HIS A 7 9.19 4.69 -16.60
C HIS A 7 9.91 5.96 -16.18
N ALA A 8 11.23 6.00 -16.37
CA ALA A 8 11.99 7.24 -16.25
C ALA A 8 11.74 8.14 -17.47
N ALA A 9 11.84 9.46 -17.28
CA ALA A 9 11.57 10.42 -18.35
C ALA A 9 12.51 10.27 -19.56
N THR A 10 13.77 9.96 -19.32
CA THR A 10 14.76 9.76 -20.39
C THR A 10 14.44 8.55 -21.27
N GLU A 11 13.94 7.47 -20.66
CA GLU A 11 13.47 6.29 -21.38
C GLU A 11 12.20 6.60 -22.18
N ALA A 12 11.21 7.22 -21.52
CA ALA A 12 9.92 7.53 -22.14
C ALA A 12 10.02 8.50 -23.33
N PHE A 13 11.04 9.38 -23.34
CA PHE A 13 11.24 10.38 -24.39
C PHE A 13 12.45 10.09 -25.29
N ALA A 14 13.06 8.89 -25.22
CA ALA A 14 14.29 8.56 -25.94
C ALA A 14 14.19 8.82 -27.47
N SER A 15 13.05 8.51 -28.08
CA SER A 15 12.81 8.67 -29.52
C SER A 15 12.71 10.14 -30.00
N VAL A 16 12.57 11.08 -29.06
CA VAL A 16 12.36 12.52 -29.35
C VAL A 16 13.32 13.44 -28.59
N ALA A 17 14.36 12.91 -27.94
CA ALA A 17 15.25 13.67 -27.06
C ALA A 17 15.85 14.94 -27.72
N GLY A 18 16.18 14.89 -29.01
CA GLY A 18 16.70 16.05 -29.77
C GLY A 18 15.64 17.03 -30.29
N LYS A 19 14.35 16.80 -30.01
CA LYS A 19 13.21 17.60 -30.50
C LYS A 19 12.45 18.29 -29.37
N ILE A 20 12.89 18.13 -28.13
CA ILE A 20 12.22 18.64 -26.93
C ILE A 20 13.17 19.53 -26.12
N GLY A 21 12.61 20.52 -25.43
CA GLY A 21 13.37 21.38 -24.51
C GLY A 21 13.64 20.75 -23.14
N GLY A 22 13.04 19.59 -22.85
CA GLY A 22 13.27 18.80 -21.64
C GLY A 22 12.29 17.65 -21.47
N ALA A 23 12.72 16.64 -20.72
CA ALA A 23 12.00 15.42 -20.40
C ALA A 23 11.73 15.33 -18.90
N GLY A 24 10.48 15.04 -18.51
CA GLY A 24 10.13 14.84 -17.11
C GLY A 24 8.88 14.01 -16.90
N THR A 25 8.74 13.53 -15.67
CA THR A 25 7.60 12.77 -15.16
C THR A 25 6.79 13.63 -14.21
N LEU A 26 5.47 13.54 -14.31
CA LEU A 26 4.51 14.08 -13.35
C LEU A 26 3.47 13.00 -13.06
N HIS A 27 3.78 12.09 -12.14
CA HIS A 27 2.90 10.97 -11.80
C HIS A 27 2.00 11.35 -10.62
N PRO A 28 0.67 11.43 -10.79
CA PRO A 28 -0.23 11.67 -9.66
C PRO A 28 -0.26 10.46 -8.72
N LEU A 29 0.09 10.64 -7.45
CA LEU A 29 -0.01 9.59 -6.44
C LEU A 29 -1.45 9.46 -5.95
N ARG A 30 -2.32 8.94 -6.83
CA ARG A 30 -3.75 8.81 -6.59
C ARG A 30 -4.34 7.63 -7.36
N ALA A 31 -5.26 6.90 -6.74
CA ALA A 31 -6.12 5.96 -7.43
C ALA A 31 -7.20 6.70 -8.23
N ILE A 32 -7.04 6.76 -9.55
CA ILE A 32 -7.97 7.44 -10.47
C ILE A 32 -8.92 6.38 -11.03
N SER A 33 -10.15 6.33 -10.53
CA SER A 33 -11.18 5.39 -11.00
C SER A 33 -12.18 6.02 -11.97
N ASP A 34 -12.50 7.30 -11.80
CA ASP A 34 -13.23 8.12 -12.77
C ASP A 34 -12.44 9.41 -13.07
N PRO A 35 -11.94 9.58 -14.31
CA PRO A 35 -11.25 10.80 -14.72
C PRO A 35 -12.06 12.07 -14.47
N ARG A 36 -13.39 12.06 -14.69
CA ARG A 36 -14.26 13.25 -14.57
C ARG A 36 -14.49 13.65 -13.12
N ALA A 37 -14.72 12.68 -12.23
CA ALA A 37 -14.80 12.96 -10.78
C ALA A 37 -13.45 13.44 -10.22
N THR A 38 -12.34 12.91 -10.72
CA THR A 38 -10.97 13.25 -10.28
C THR A 38 -10.58 14.68 -10.65
N MET A 39 -11.13 15.25 -11.74
CA MET A 39 -10.84 16.63 -12.16
C MET A 39 -11.12 17.69 -11.08
N ARG A 40 -12.04 17.41 -10.16
CA ARG A 40 -12.40 18.33 -9.06
C ARG A 40 -11.50 18.19 -7.84
N ALA A 41 -10.60 17.22 -7.82
CA ALA A 41 -9.94 16.77 -6.59
C ALA A 41 -8.41 16.96 -6.57
N TRP A 42 -7.80 17.58 -7.58
CA TRP A 42 -6.33 17.68 -7.69
C TRP A 42 -5.64 18.37 -6.51
N LYS A 43 -6.32 19.31 -5.84
CA LYS A 43 -5.80 20.00 -4.66
C LYS A 43 -5.41 18.98 -3.58
N GLY A 44 -4.19 19.10 -3.05
CA GLY A 44 -3.63 18.19 -2.05
C GLY A 44 -3.05 16.89 -2.62
N THR A 45 -3.06 16.69 -3.94
CA THR A 45 -2.41 15.51 -4.56
C THR A 45 -0.90 15.65 -4.49
N VAL A 46 -0.21 14.59 -4.07
CA VAL A 46 1.24 14.46 -4.21
C VAL A 46 1.54 13.94 -5.60
N PHE A 47 2.50 14.55 -6.29
CA PHE A 47 2.97 14.12 -7.59
C PHE A 47 4.41 13.63 -7.51
N GLY A 48 4.70 12.42 -7.98
CA GLY A 48 6.06 11.96 -8.24
C GLY A 48 6.65 12.76 -9.40
N VAL A 49 7.76 13.44 -9.16
CA VAL A 49 8.43 14.33 -10.13
C VAL A 49 9.85 13.85 -10.35
N GLU A 50 10.18 13.57 -11.61
CA GLU A 50 11.49 13.11 -12.07
C GLU A 50 11.78 13.78 -13.42
N GLY A 51 13.04 13.83 -13.85
CA GLY A 51 13.42 14.32 -15.18
C GLY A 51 14.71 15.14 -15.18
N ASP A 52 15.02 15.68 -16.35
CA ASP A 52 16.08 16.67 -16.51
C ASP A 52 15.70 18.04 -15.89
N GLY A 53 16.63 19.00 -15.92
CA GLY A 53 16.41 20.33 -15.34
C GLY A 53 15.12 21.00 -15.86
N PRO A 54 14.97 21.20 -17.18
CA PRO A 54 13.76 21.82 -17.73
C PRO A 54 12.48 21.00 -17.49
N GLY A 55 12.54 19.67 -17.59
CA GLY A 55 11.42 18.76 -17.31
C GLY A 55 10.94 18.84 -15.87
N ARG A 56 11.87 18.84 -14.90
CA ARG A 56 11.54 19.03 -13.47
C ARG A 56 10.93 20.39 -13.21
N VAL A 57 11.44 21.46 -13.83
CA VAL A 57 10.86 22.80 -13.70
C VAL A 57 9.41 22.81 -14.19
N ALA A 58 9.14 22.22 -15.37
CA ALA A 58 7.80 22.13 -15.92
C ALA A 58 6.85 21.29 -15.04
N ALA A 59 7.32 20.14 -14.54
CA ALA A 59 6.53 19.27 -13.67
C ALA A 59 6.18 19.93 -12.34
N ASN A 60 7.15 20.56 -11.67
CA ASN A 60 6.92 21.28 -10.41
C ASN A 60 5.93 22.44 -10.59
N HIS A 61 6.06 23.20 -11.69
CA HIS A 61 5.14 24.29 -12.00
C HIS A 61 3.70 23.79 -12.21
N LEU A 62 3.52 22.66 -12.91
CA LEU A 62 2.18 22.07 -13.08
C LEU A 62 1.62 21.50 -11.77
N ALA A 63 2.43 20.79 -10.98
CA ALA A 63 2.01 20.29 -9.67
C ALA A 63 1.48 21.42 -8.77
N ALA A 64 2.19 22.55 -8.72
CA ALA A 64 1.78 23.73 -7.97
C ALA A 64 0.48 24.34 -8.53
N LYS A 65 0.34 24.48 -9.85
CA LYS A 65 -0.90 24.98 -10.49
C LYS A 65 -2.11 24.10 -10.23
N LEU A 66 -1.91 22.79 -10.07
CA LEU A 66 -2.96 21.83 -9.70
C LEU A 66 -3.27 21.85 -8.19
N GLY A 67 -2.60 22.69 -7.41
CA GLY A 67 -2.75 22.77 -5.95
C GLY A 67 -2.19 21.56 -5.22
N GLY A 68 -1.27 20.82 -5.85
CA GLY A 68 -0.60 19.67 -5.27
C GLY A 68 0.82 19.97 -4.80
N THR A 69 1.50 18.94 -4.34
CA THR A 69 2.91 18.99 -3.92
C THR A 69 3.74 18.03 -4.75
N ALA A 70 5.04 18.32 -4.92
CA ALA A 70 5.96 17.47 -5.66
C ALA A 70 6.81 16.63 -4.72
N LEU A 71 6.89 15.34 -5.00
CA LEU A 71 7.86 14.41 -4.44
C LEU A 71 8.95 14.20 -5.50
N ALA A 72 10.13 14.76 -5.27
CA ALA A 72 11.26 14.59 -6.17
C ALA A 72 11.78 13.13 -6.12
N LEU A 73 12.00 12.55 -7.28
CA LEU A 73 12.47 11.18 -7.47
C LEU A 73 13.63 11.15 -8.45
N ASP A 74 14.50 10.15 -8.27
CA ASP A 74 15.48 9.76 -9.27
C ASP A 74 14.89 8.72 -10.23
N GLY A 75 15.32 8.71 -11.48
CA GLY A 75 14.84 7.74 -12.48
C GLY A 75 14.97 6.29 -12.03
N ALA A 76 16.06 5.95 -11.32
CA ALA A 76 16.28 4.61 -10.76
C ALA A 76 15.29 4.22 -9.65
N ALA A 77 14.67 5.20 -8.99
CA ALA A 77 13.70 4.97 -7.91
C ALA A 77 12.27 4.81 -8.41
N MET A 78 11.98 5.18 -9.67
CA MET A 78 10.62 5.20 -10.24
C MET A 78 9.88 3.86 -10.09
N VAL A 79 10.53 2.76 -10.46
CA VAL A 79 9.93 1.41 -10.37
C VAL A 79 9.56 1.08 -8.91
N ARG A 80 10.46 1.34 -7.96
CA ARG A 80 10.20 1.08 -6.54
C ARG A 80 9.13 2.00 -5.97
N TYR A 81 9.14 3.27 -6.36
CA TYR A 81 8.11 4.25 -6.01
C TYR A 81 6.73 3.80 -6.48
N HIS A 82 6.61 3.33 -7.73
CA HIS A 82 5.33 2.86 -8.25
C HIS A 82 4.87 1.55 -7.62
N ALA A 83 5.80 0.64 -7.31
CA ALA A 83 5.48 -0.55 -6.54
C ALA A 83 4.92 -0.20 -5.15
N ALA A 84 5.48 0.80 -4.47
CA ALA A 84 4.94 1.30 -3.20
C ALA A 84 3.53 1.90 -3.37
N ALA A 85 3.30 2.66 -4.45
CA ALA A 85 1.97 3.18 -4.78
C ALA A 85 0.94 2.05 -5.01
N ALA A 86 1.32 1.00 -5.74
CA ALA A 86 0.46 -0.16 -5.98
C ALA A 86 0.13 -0.92 -4.68
N ILE A 87 1.11 -1.11 -3.80
CA ILE A 87 0.89 -1.72 -2.47
C ILE A 87 -0.10 -0.88 -1.64
N ALA A 88 0.05 0.44 -1.65
CA ALA A 88 -0.77 1.36 -0.88
C ALA A 88 -2.16 1.65 -1.50
N SER A 89 -2.48 1.10 -2.68
CA SER A 89 -3.76 1.36 -3.37
C SER A 89 -4.38 0.07 -3.93
N ASN A 90 -3.80 -0.49 -4.99
CA ASN A 90 -4.32 -1.69 -5.66
C ASN A 90 -4.44 -2.87 -4.69
N TYR A 91 -3.40 -3.10 -3.89
CA TYR A 91 -3.43 -4.22 -2.96
C TYR A 91 -4.31 -3.97 -1.74
N VAL A 92 -4.67 -2.73 -1.42
CA VAL A 92 -5.73 -2.47 -0.44
C VAL A 92 -7.07 -3.00 -0.94
N VAL A 93 -7.37 -2.85 -2.24
CA VAL A 93 -8.57 -3.43 -2.86
C VAL A 93 -8.52 -4.96 -2.83
N ALA A 94 -7.39 -5.55 -3.20
CA ALA A 94 -7.21 -7.01 -3.14
C ALA A 94 -7.33 -7.58 -1.71
N LEU A 95 -6.83 -6.86 -0.70
CA LEU A 95 -6.98 -7.24 0.71
C LEU A 95 -8.44 -7.18 1.17
N LEU A 96 -9.18 -6.17 0.73
CA LEU A 96 -10.61 -6.06 1.01
C LEU A 96 -11.41 -7.17 0.32
N ASP A 97 -11.07 -7.53 -0.92
CA ASP A 97 -11.67 -8.67 -1.62
C ASP A 97 -11.47 -9.99 -0.86
N ALA A 98 -10.25 -10.27 -0.41
CA ALA A 98 -9.95 -11.43 0.43
C ALA A 98 -10.76 -11.42 1.75
N ALA A 99 -10.88 -10.26 2.41
CA ALA A 99 -11.64 -10.12 3.64
C ALA A 99 -13.16 -10.28 3.42
N VAL A 100 -13.69 -9.77 2.31
CA VAL A 100 -15.10 -9.98 1.90
C VAL A 100 -15.35 -11.47 1.65
N GLY A 101 -14.43 -12.16 0.97
CA GLY A 101 -14.51 -13.61 0.77
C GLY A 101 -14.60 -14.40 2.08
N LEU A 102 -13.85 -13.98 3.11
CA LEU A 102 -13.94 -14.58 4.45
C LEU A 102 -15.32 -14.35 5.10
N LEU A 103 -15.85 -13.13 5.06
CA LEU A 103 -17.19 -12.86 5.60
C LEU A 103 -18.30 -13.58 4.82
N ARG A 104 -18.14 -13.72 3.49
CA ARG A 104 -19.03 -14.53 2.66
C ARG A 104 -19.07 -15.98 3.11
N SER A 105 -17.91 -16.57 3.42
CA SER A 105 -17.84 -17.95 3.94
C SER A 105 -18.53 -18.11 5.31
N ALA A 106 -18.67 -17.01 6.06
CA ALA A 106 -19.41 -16.93 7.31
C ALA A 106 -20.91 -16.59 7.12
N GLY A 107 -21.41 -16.51 5.89
CA GLY A 107 -22.83 -16.26 5.57
C GLY A 107 -23.24 -14.80 5.47
N VAL A 108 -22.27 -13.86 5.40
CA VAL A 108 -22.54 -12.43 5.17
C VAL A 108 -22.59 -12.14 3.67
N ASP A 109 -23.55 -11.34 3.23
CA ASP A 109 -23.60 -10.92 1.83
C ASP A 109 -22.46 -9.94 1.47
N ASP A 110 -22.08 -9.91 0.20
CA ASP A 110 -20.93 -9.13 -0.26
C ASP A 110 -21.08 -7.63 0.02
N GLN A 111 -22.28 -7.08 -0.12
CA GLN A 111 -22.50 -5.65 0.08
C GLN A 111 -22.41 -5.30 1.57
N ALA A 112 -23.04 -6.08 2.45
CA ALA A 112 -22.91 -5.91 3.89
C ALA A 112 -21.46 -6.10 4.37
N ALA A 113 -20.72 -7.04 3.77
CA ALA A 113 -19.30 -7.22 4.06
C ALA A 113 -18.47 -5.98 3.64
N ILE A 114 -18.70 -5.44 2.44
CA ILE A 114 -18.05 -4.21 1.97
C ILE A 114 -18.39 -3.03 2.90
N ASP A 115 -19.68 -2.84 3.22
CA ASP A 115 -20.17 -1.74 4.05
C ASP A 115 -19.59 -1.81 5.47
N ALA A 116 -19.31 -3.00 5.99
CA ALA A 116 -18.65 -3.20 7.28
C ALA A 116 -17.11 -3.03 7.21
N LEU A 117 -16.46 -3.58 6.18
CA LEU A 117 -15.00 -3.66 6.10
C LEU A 117 -14.33 -2.38 5.59
N VAL A 118 -14.98 -1.62 4.71
CA VAL A 118 -14.41 -0.37 4.19
C VAL A 118 -14.19 0.67 5.31
N PRO A 119 -15.16 0.96 6.20
CA PRO A 119 -14.94 1.86 7.32
C PRO A 119 -13.84 1.36 8.27
N LEU A 120 -13.77 0.04 8.50
CA LEU A 120 -12.72 -0.57 9.32
C LEU A 120 -11.33 -0.29 8.72
N ALA A 121 -11.15 -0.53 7.42
CA ALA A 121 -9.89 -0.27 6.72
C ALA A 121 -9.51 1.23 6.73
N GLN A 122 -10.49 2.12 6.53
CA GLN A 122 -10.27 3.56 6.63
C GLN A 122 -9.76 3.97 8.02
N SER A 123 -10.33 3.42 9.09
CA SER A 123 -9.88 3.69 10.46
C SER A 123 -8.45 3.21 10.72
N ALA A 124 -8.06 2.07 10.14
CA ALA A 124 -6.70 1.55 10.24
C ALA A 124 -5.69 2.46 9.52
N VAL A 125 -6.05 2.98 8.33
CA VAL A 125 -5.23 3.95 7.60
C VAL A 125 -5.13 5.28 8.36
N ALA A 126 -6.23 5.76 8.95
CA ALA A 126 -6.23 6.98 9.76
C ALA A 126 -5.29 6.85 10.98
N ASN A 127 -5.31 5.71 11.68
CA ASN A 127 -4.39 5.45 12.79
C ASN A 127 -2.92 5.59 12.39
N VAL A 128 -2.54 5.20 11.17
CA VAL A 128 -1.17 5.36 10.65
C VAL A 128 -0.85 6.83 10.43
N GLY A 129 -1.78 7.62 9.89
CA GLY A 129 -1.63 9.06 9.72
C GLY A 129 -1.43 9.80 11.06
N ASP A 130 -2.19 9.40 12.09
CA ASP A 130 -2.20 10.08 13.39
C ASP A 130 -1.04 9.66 14.30
N LYS A 131 -0.67 8.37 14.29
CA LYS A 131 0.23 7.76 15.28
C LYS A 131 1.52 7.19 14.66
N GLY A 132 1.63 7.18 13.33
CA GLY A 132 2.70 6.49 12.61
C GLY A 132 2.51 4.97 12.56
N LEU A 133 3.40 4.27 11.84
CA LEU A 133 3.24 2.85 11.51
C LEU A 133 3.20 1.92 12.74
N ALA A 134 4.19 2.04 13.64
CA ALA A 134 4.33 1.11 14.76
C ALA A 134 3.22 1.30 15.82
N GLN A 135 2.84 2.56 16.10
CA GLN A 135 1.81 2.88 17.08
C GLN A 135 0.39 2.89 16.50
N GLY A 136 0.25 3.00 15.18
CA GLY A 136 -1.03 2.88 14.48
C GLY A 136 -1.51 1.44 14.34
N LEU A 137 -0.60 0.44 14.43
CA LEU A 137 -0.97 -0.97 14.41
C LEU A 137 -1.82 -1.34 15.63
N THR A 138 -2.88 -2.12 15.41
CA THR A 138 -3.76 -2.69 16.44
C THR A 138 -3.92 -4.20 16.25
N GLY A 139 -4.78 -4.84 17.05
CA GLY A 139 -5.17 -6.25 16.88
C GLY A 139 -4.33 -7.23 17.70
N PRO A 140 -4.52 -8.55 17.48
CA PRO A 140 -3.96 -9.58 18.34
C PRO A 140 -2.42 -9.61 18.30
N ILE A 141 -1.82 -9.41 17.14
CA ILE A 141 -0.34 -9.37 17.01
C ILE A 141 0.25 -8.21 17.81
N ARG A 142 -0.37 -7.02 17.77
CA ARG A 142 0.08 -5.84 18.54
C ARG A 142 0.03 -6.08 20.05
N ARG A 143 -0.84 -6.96 20.55
CA ARG A 143 -0.99 -7.20 21.99
C ARG A 143 -0.39 -8.53 22.46
N GLY A 144 0.29 -9.27 21.58
CA GLY A 144 0.87 -10.56 21.94
C GLY A 144 -0.13 -11.72 22.05
N ASP A 145 -1.34 -11.58 21.52
CA ASP A 145 -2.38 -12.62 21.62
C ASP A 145 -2.16 -13.74 20.59
N SER A 146 -1.22 -14.63 20.91
CA SER A 146 -0.87 -15.82 20.12
C SER A 146 -2.05 -16.79 19.99
N GLY A 147 -2.91 -16.89 20.99
CA GLY A 147 -4.09 -17.76 20.97
C GLY A 147 -5.10 -17.36 19.89
N THR A 148 -5.36 -16.06 19.74
CA THR A 148 -6.20 -15.56 18.64
C THR A 148 -5.54 -15.77 17.28
N VAL A 149 -4.23 -15.51 17.16
CA VAL A 149 -3.50 -15.74 15.90
C VAL A 149 -3.56 -17.22 15.48
N ALA A 150 -3.40 -18.16 16.42
CA ALA A 150 -3.50 -19.59 16.17
C ALA A 150 -4.90 -19.99 15.67
N ARG A 151 -5.97 -19.46 16.29
CA ARG A 151 -7.34 -19.71 15.85
C ARG A 151 -7.62 -19.18 14.45
N HIS A 152 -7.11 -18.00 14.11
CA HIS A 152 -7.23 -17.46 12.75
C HIS A 152 -6.57 -18.39 11.73
N LEU A 153 -5.31 -18.79 11.96
CA LEU A 153 -4.59 -19.70 11.05
C LEU A 153 -5.32 -21.03 10.89
N ALA A 154 -5.83 -21.61 11.99
CA ALA A 154 -6.62 -22.84 11.93
C ALA A 154 -7.90 -22.69 11.10
N SER A 155 -8.59 -21.54 11.19
CA SER A 155 -9.80 -21.27 10.38
C SER A 155 -9.50 -21.15 8.88
N LEU A 156 -8.26 -20.81 8.52
CA LEU A 156 -7.80 -20.64 7.14
C LEU A 156 -7.12 -21.89 6.58
N ALA A 157 -7.00 -22.98 7.35
CA ALA A 157 -6.18 -24.14 6.98
C ALA A 157 -6.59 -24.81 5.67
N ASN A 158 -7.87 -24.71 5.27
CA ASN A 158 -8.41 -25.28 4.03
C ASN A 158 -8.30 -24.33 2.82
N ASP A 159 -7.75 -23.13 3.00
CA ASP A 159 -7.48 -22.18 1.93
C ASP A 159 -5.98 -21.79 1.96
N PRO A 160 -5.12 -22.53 1.23
CA PRO A 160 -3.68 -22.29 1.24
C PRO A 160 -3.29 -20.86 0.85
N ALA A 161 -4.06 -20.22 -0.05
CA ALA A 161 -3.76 -18.87 -0.52
C ALA A 161 -4.06 -17.83 0.55
N LEU A 162 -5.22 -17.92 1.23
CA LEU A 162 -5.56 -17.03 2.34
C LEU A 162 -4.69 -17.30 3.57
N HIS A 163 -4.35 -18.55 3.82
CA HIS A 163 -3.44 -18.94 4.89
C HIS A 163 -2.07 -18.28 4.69
N GLU A 164 -1.47 -18.35 3.50
CA GLU A 164 -0.19 -17.71 3.23
C GLU A 164 -0.30 -16.17 3.22
N LEU A 165 -1.38 -15.61 2.68
CA LEU A 165 -1.62 -14.16 2.73
C LEU A 165 -1.65 -13.65 4.18
N TYR A 166 -2.37 -14.33 5.07
CA TYR A 166 -2.42 -13.97 6.50
C TYR A 166 -1.02 -13.99 7.12
N ARG A 167 -0.18 -14.97 6.75
CA ARG A 167 1.17 -15.14 7.31
C ARG A 167 2.13 -14.07 6.81
N VAL A 168 2.13 -13.79 5.51
CA VAL A 168 2.94 -12.72 4.90
C VAL A 168 2.66 -11.37 5.57
N LEU A 169 1.38 -11.02 5.72
CA LEU A 169 0.97 -9.77 6.38
C LEU A 169 1.24 -9.80 7.88
N GLY A 170 0.98 -10.94 8.52
CA GLY A 170 1.26 -11.15 9.94
C GLY A 170 2.72 -10.93 10.29
N ARG A 171 3.66 -11.41 9.45
CA ARG A 171 5.10 -11.17 9.64
C ARG A 171 5.46 -9.68 9.57
N ARG A 172 4.83 -8.93 8.67
CA ARG A 172 5.01 -7.46 8.59
C ARG A 172 4.45 -6.77 9.83
N ALA A 173 3.27 -7.17 10.29
CA ALA A 173 2.65 -6.65 11.52
C ALA A 173 3.47 -7.00 12.77
N LEU A 174 4.07 -8.19 12.82
CA LEU A 174 4.95 -8.61 13.91
C LEU A 174 6.18 -7.70 14.04
N GLY A 175 6.83 -7.37 12.92
CA GLY A 175 7.97 -6.43 12.93
C GLY A 175 7.59 -5.04 13.46
N LEU A 176 6.38 -4.56 13.13
CA LEU A 176 5.85 -3.31 13.68
C LEU A 176 5.54 -3.42 15.19
N ALA A 177 4.96 -4.54 15.64
CA ALA A 177 4.67 -4.78 17.06
C ALA A 177 5.96 -4.84 17.90
N GLN A 178 7.01 -5.48 17.38
CA GLN A 178 8.33 -5.51 18.00
C GLN A 178 8.92 -4.09 18.12
N ALA A 179 8.89 -3.32 17.02
CA ALA A 179 9.38 -1.94 17.03
C ALA A 179 8.60 -1.03 17.99
N ALA A 180 7.32 -1.32 18.23
CA ALA A 180 6.47 -0.56 19.14
C ALA A 180 6.70 -0.87 20.64
N GLY A 181 7.47 -1.91 20.99
CA GLY A 181 7.66 -2.32 22.40
C GLY A 181 6.34 -2.75 23.08
N ALA A 182 5.49 -3.39 22.29
CA ALA A 182 4.05 -3.43 22.47
C ALA A 182 3.51 -4.52 23.41
N ALA A 183 4.23 -5.62 23.51
CA ALA A 183 3.87 -6.85 24.19
C ALA A 183 5.16 -7.55 24.67
N ALA A 184 5.01 -8.56 25.52
CA ALA A 184 6.15 -9.28 26.04
C ALA A 184 6.90 -10.01 24.90
N PRO A 185 8.25 -10.02 24.89
CA PRO A 185 9.03 -10.68 23.84
C PRO A 185 8.66 -12.15 23.62
N GLU A 186 8.32 -12.87 24.69
CA GLU A 186 7.87 -14.26 24.66
C GLU A 186 6.55 -14.45 23.90
N ASP A 187 5.60 -13.53 24.06
CA ASP A 187 4.31 -13.57 23.36
C ASP A 187 4.50 -13.32 21.86
N LEU A 188 5.38 -12.36 21.52
CA LEU A 188 5.73 -12.07 20.13
C LEU A 188 6.54 -13.21 19.49
N ALA A 189 7.38 -13.91 20.26
CA ALA A 189 8.09 -15.10 19.79
C ALA A 189 7.13 -16.27 19.51
N ALA A 190 6.10 -16.47 20.34
CA ALA A 190 5.06 -17.47 20.08
C ALA A 190 4.30 -17.17 18.77
N ILE A 191 3.96 -15.90 18.54
CA ILE A 191 3.35 -15.46 17.27
C ILE A 191 4.32 -15.67 16.10
N GLN A 192 5.62 -15.38 16.27
CA GLN A 192 6.61 -15.61 15.23
C GLN A 192 6.64 -17.08 14.79
N ALA A 193 6.61 -18.02 15.74
CA ALA A 193 6.57 -19.44 15.45
C ALA A 193 5.31 -19.83 14.66
N LEU A 194 4.14 -19.27 15.02
CA LEU A 194 2.90 -19.49 14.28
C LEU A 194 2.98 -18.96 12.83
N LEU A 195 3.74 -17.88 12.59
CA LEU A 195 3.86 -17.22 11.28
C LEU A 195 5.10 -17.66 10.46
N ALA A 196 5.92 -18.59 10.98
CA ALA A 196 7.15 -19.08 10.33
C ALA A 196 6.84 -20.12 9.25
N ASP A 197 7.34 -19.91 8.02
CA ASP A 197 6.94 -20.66 6.81
C ASP A 197 6.84 -22.17 7.05
N SER A 198 5.74 -22.76 6.55
CA SER A 198 5.60 -24.21 6.46
C SER A 198 6.43 -24.72 5.27
N ALA A 199 7.74 -24.45 5.25
CA ALA A 199 8.60 -24.96 4.20
C ALA A 199 8.94 -26.42 4.47
N GLY A 200 8.28 -27.35 3.76
CA GLY A 200 8.81 -28.70 3.53
C GLY A 200 7.83 -29.86 3.39
N SER A 201 6.99 -29.89 2.35
CA SER A 201 6.62 -31.15 1.69
C SER A 201 6.33 -30.95 0.19
N ALA A 202 7.40 -30.67 -0.56
CA ALA A 202 7.59 -31.04 -1.96
C ALA A 202 9.06 -30.82 -2.32
#